data_AF-A0A8C7E455-F1
#
_entry.id   AF-A0A8C7E455-F1
#
_cell.length_a   1.000
_cell.length_b   1.000
_cell.length_c   1.000
_cell.angle_alpha   90.00
_cell.angle_beta   90.00
_cell.angle_gamma   90.00
#
_symmetry.space_group_name_H-M   'P 1'
#
loop_
_entity.id
_entity.type
_entity.pdbx_description
1 polymer ?
#
loop_
_entity_poly.entity_id
_entity_poly.type
_entity_poly.pdbx_seq_one_letter_code
_entity_poly.pdbx_strand_id
1 'polypeptide(L)'
;MSYSMLAICLFSLLAFSSACYIQNCPIGGKRSVLDMEVRKCISCGPRNRGHCFGPNICCGEDLGCFFGTAETLRCQEENFLPTPCESGRKPCGGNGGMCAASGICCNHGEHTPTLFRNNNKNIGSVGRIESRIENRE
;
A
#
# COMPACT_ATOMS: atom_id res chain seq x y z
N MET A 1 -28.78 -0.94 55.05
CA MET A 1 -28.65 -1.84 53.88
C MET A 1 -28.83 -1.15 52.52
N SER A 2 -29.15 0.14 52.43
CA SER A 2 -29.26 0.88 51.14
C SER A 2 -27.92 1.43 50.64
N TYR A 3 -27.03 1.88 51.54
CA TYR A 3 -25.74 2.47 51.17
C TYR A 3 -24.80 1.46 50.49
N SER A 4 -24.80 0.20 50.95
CA SER A 4 -23.93 -0.85 50.41
C SER A 4 -24.32 -1.22 48.98
N MET A 5 -25.63 -1.27 48.67
CA MET A 5 -26.13 -1.48 47.31
C MET A 5 -25.80 -0.30 46.39
N LEU A 6 -25.95 0.94 46.88
CA LEU A 6 -25.56 2.13 46.12
C LEU A 6 -24.05 2.17 45.85
N ALA A 7 -23.22 1.81 46.84
CA ALA A 7 -21.78 1.73 46.66
C ALA A 7 -21.39 0.68 45.62
N ILE A 8 -22.00 -0.52 45.67
CA ILE A 8 -21.73 -1.59 44.70
C ILE A 8 -22.13 -1.14 43.28
N CYS A 9 -23.31 -0.53 43.11
CA CYS A 9 -23.76 -0.02 41.81
C CYS A 9 -22.82 1.06 41.23
N LEU A 10 -22.34 1.99 42.07
CA LEU A 10 -21.40 3.04 41.64
C LEU A 10 -20.05 2.44 41.20
N PHE A 11 -19.54 1.45 41.92
CA PHE A 11 -18.31 0.73 41.54
C PHE A 11 -18.47 -0.03 40.21
N SER A 12 -19.62 -0.64 39.97
CA SER A 12 -19.90 -1.34 38.70
C SER A 12 -19.95 -0.39 37.49
N LEU A 13 -20.57 0.78 37.65
CA LEU A 13 -20.63 1.79 36.58
C LEU A 13 -19.24 2.36 36.25
N LEU A 14 -18.40 2.58 37.28
CA LEU A 14 -17.02 3.01 37.10
C LEU A 14 -16.19 1.97 36.33
N ALA A 15 -16.33 0.68 36.69
CA ALA A 15 -15.64 -0.41 36.01
C ALA A 15 -16.07 -0.55 34.53
N PHE A 16 -17.37 -0.47 34.24
CA PHE A 16 -17.88 -0.51 32.86
C PHE A 16 -17.44 0.70 32.03
N SER A 17 -17.36 1.89 32.64
CA SER A 17 -16.86 3.09 31.94
C SER A 17 -15.38 2.95 31.56
N SER A 18 -14.58 2.26 32.37
CA SER A 18 -13.16 2.00 32.06
C SER A 18 -12.96 0.97 30.95
N ALA A 19 -13.88 0.00 30.81
CA ALA A 19 -13.87 -0.98 29.74
C ALA A 19 -14.30 -0.39 28.37
N CYS A 20 -15.11 0.67 28.38
CA CYS A 20 -15.46 1.43 27.17
C CYS A 20 -14.49 2.58 26.87
N TYR A 21 -13.56 2.89 27.79
CA TYR A 21 -12.51 3.86 27.53
C TYR A 21 -11.38 3.13 26.79
N ILE A 22 -11.50 3.05 25.47
CA ILE A 22 -10.47 2.56 24.56
C ILE A 22 -9.17 3.34 24.83
N GLN A 23 -8.30 2.82 25.70
CA GLN A 23 -6.95 3.32 25.94
C GLN A 23 -5.94 2.77 24.92
N ASN A 24 -6.38 1.84 24.07
CA ASN A 24 -5.64 1.31 22.94
C ASN A 24 -6.32 1.68 21.62
N CYS A 25 -6.61 2.97 21.44
CA CYS A 25 -6.95 3.44 20.10
C CYS A 25 -5.62 3.44 19.33
N PRO A 26 -5.46 2.63 18.26
CA PRO A 26 -4.28 2.71 17.42
C PRO A 26 -4.13 4.15 16.93
N ILE A 27 -2.89 4.59 16.74
CA ILE A 27 -2.58 5.96 16.33
C ILE A 27 -3.37 6.28 15.04
N GLY A 28 -4.47 7.02 15.19
CA GLY A 28 -5.57 7.00 14.22
C GLY A 28 -6.39 8.27 14.27
N GLY A 29 -5.76 9.40 14.61
CA GLY A 29 -6.32 10.72 14.41
C GLY A 29 -6.22 11.11 12.95
N LYS A 30 -7.34 11.52 12.32
CA LYS A 30 -7.45 11.92 10.90
C LYS A 30 -6.52 13.06 10.43
N ARG A 31 -5.58 13.55 11.24
CA ARG A 31 -4.79 14.77 10.96
C ARG A 31 -3.29 14.72 11.30
N SER A 32 -2.75 13.60 11.78
CA SER A 32 -1.32 13.53 12.14
C SER A 32 -0.43 12.83 11.09
N VAL A 33 -0.99 12.35 9.98
CA VAL A 33 -0.24 11.66 8.91
C VAL A 33 -0.01 12.61 7.73
N LEU A 34 0.66 13.73 7.96
CA LEU A 34 1.11 14.59 6.84
C LEU A 34 2.61 14.84 6.83
N ASP A 35 3.37 14.25 7.74
CA ASP A 35 4.84 14.39 7.75
C ASP A 35 5.56 13.23 8.46
N MET A 36 5.03 12.02 8.30
CA MET A 36 5.88 10.85 8.52
C MET A 36 6.56 10.60 7.18
N GLU A 37 7.88 10.69 7.15
CA GLU A 37 8.72 10.31 6.03
C GLU A 37 8.24 8.96 5.48
N VAL A 38 7.47 9.01 4.38
CA VAL A 38 6.81 7.82 3.83
C VAL A 38 7.93 6.91 3.35
N ARG A 39 8.08 5.75 4.00
CA ARG A 39 9.14 4.81 3.66
C ARG A 39 8.96 4.34 2.22
N LYS A 40 10.06 4.00 1.55
CA LYS A 40 9.95 3.25 0.30
C LYS A 40 9.38 1.87 0.59
N CYS A 41 8.51 1.38 -0.30
CA CYS A 41 8.01 0.02 -0.14
C CYS A 41 9.14 -1.00 -0.31
N ILE A 42 8.89 -2.22 0.17
CA ILE A 42 9.83 -3.33 0.14
C ILE A 42 10.44 -3.49 -1.27
N SER A 43 11.76 -3.71 -1.31
CA SER A 43 12.48 -3.99 -2.54
C SER A 43 12.12 -5.38 -3.09
N CYS A 44 11.96 -5.50 -4.40
CA CYS A 44 11.55 -6.72 -5.08
C CYS A 44 12.29 -6.90 -6.41
N GLY A 45 12.07 -8.02 -7.09
CA GLY A 45 12.67 -8.29 -8.40
C GLY A 45 14.10 -8.83 -8.34
N PRO A 46 14.67 -9.20 -9.49
CA PRO A 46 16.02 -9.71 -9.56
C PRO A 46 17.02 -8.66 -9.07
N ARG A 47 17.90 -9.08 -8.15
CA ARG A 47 18.89 -8.21 -7.49
C ARG A 47 18.29 -7.08 -6.64
N ASN A 48 17.03 -7.17 -6.22
CA ASN A 48 16.33 -6.17 -5.41
C ASN A 48 16.35 -4.75 -6.01
N ARG A 49 16.32 -4.66 -7.35
CA ARG A 49 16.36 -3.37 -8.07
C ARG A 49 14.97 -2.78 -8.32
N GLY A 50 13.90 -3.50 -7.98
CA GLY A 50 12.54 -3.01 -8.04
C GLY A 50 11.98 -2.68 -6.67
N HIS A 51 10.80 -2.07 -6.65
CA HIS A 51 10.00 -1.81 -5.47
C HIS A 51 8.55 -2.24 -5.68
N CYS A 52 7.87 -2.57 -4.59
CA CYS A 52 6.48 -2.99 -4.61
C CYS A 52 5.54 -1.81 -4.86
N PHE A 53 4.61 -1.98 -5.80
CA PHE A 53 3.52 -1.02 -6.09
C PHE A 53 2.14 -1.61 -5.76
N GLY A 54 2.12 -2.80 -5.16
CA GLY A 54 0.92 -3.53 -4.76
C GLY A 54 1.29 -4.96 -4.36
N PRO A 55 0.35 -5.76 -3.81
CA PRO A 55 0.65 -7.08 -3.24
C PRO A 55 1.18 -8.09 -4.26
N ASN A 56 0.85 -7.91 -5.54
CA ASN A 56 1.29 -8.78 -6.65
C ASN A 56 1.95 -7.96 -7.77
N ILE A 57 2.54 -6.81 -7.45
CA ILE A 57 3.11 -5.88 -8.43
C ILE A 57 4.50 -5.42 -7.97
N CYS A 58 5.51 -5.71 -8.78
CA CYS A 58 6.89 -5.28 -8.56
C CYS A 58 7.39 -4.50 -9.78
N CYS A 59 7.93 -3.31 -9.60
CA CYS A 59 8.44 -2.51 -10.72
C CYS A 59 9.80 -1.88 -10.43
N GLY A 60 10.63 -1.75 -11.46
CA GLY A 60 11.88 -1.00 -11.41
C GLY A 60 12.18 -0.36 -12.77
N GLU A 61 12.88 0.78 -12.77
CA GLU A 61 13.17 1.54 -13.99
C GLU A 61 13.93 0.71 -15.04
N ASP A 62 14.89 -0.10 -14.59
CA ASP A 62 15.72 -0.96 -15.46
C ASP A 62 15.11 -2.35 -15.71
N LEU A 63 14.13 -2.76 -14.89
CA LEU A 63 13.57 -4.11 -14.87
C LEU A 63 12.23 -4.21 -15.61
N GLY A 64 11.53 -3.08 -15.76
CA GLY A 64 10.11 -3.06 -16.10
C GLY A 64 9.23 -3.41 -14.91
N CYS A 65 8.06 -3.98 -15.16
CA CYS A 65 7.11 -4.39 -14.13
C CYS A 65 6.75 -5.88 -14.25
N PHE A 66 6.76 -6.57 -13.11
CA PHE A 66 6.34 -7.95 -12.94
C PHE A 66 5.00 -8.01 -12.22
N PHE A 67 4.12 -8.91 -12.68
CA PHE A 67 2.76 -9.06 -12.18
C PHE A 67 2.48 -10.52 -11.84
N GLY A 68 2.19 -10.81 -10.56
CA GLY A 68 1.86 -12.16 -10.11
C GLY A 68 2.95 -13.20 -10.38
N THR A 69 4.21 -12.78 -10.47
CA THR A 69 5.38 -13.65 -10.64
C THR A 69 6.02 -13.96 -9.28
N ALA A 70 7.00 -14.86 -9.24
CA ALA A 70 7.71 -15.22 -8.01
C ALA A 70 8.37 -14.01 -7.32
N GLU A 71 8.81 -13.02 -8.10
CA GLU A 71 9.42 -11.77 -7.63
C GLU A 71 8.42 -10.89 -6.85
N THR A 72 7.13 -11.04 -7.12
CA THR A 72 6.07 -10.25 -6.48
C THR A 72 5.61 -10.82 -5.14
N LEU A 73 5.98 -12.06 -4.80
CA LEU A 73 5.60 -12.69 -3.53
C LEU A 73 6.08 -11.90 -2.31
N ARG A 74 7.25 -11.25 -2.42
CA ARG A 74 7.79 -10.37 -1.37
C ARG A 74 6.90 -9.15 -1.11
N CYS A 75 6.12 -8.72 -2.09
CA CYS A 75 5.23 -7.56 -1.94
C CYS A 75 4.00 -7.86 -1.09
N GLN A 76 3.63 -9.13 -0.90
CA GLN A 76 2.56 -9.49 0.04
C GLN A 76 2.95 -9.23 1.49
N GLU A 77 4.25 -9.26 1.79
CA GLU A 77 4.79 -8.95 3.11
C GLU A 77 4.46 -7.50 3.53
N GLU A 78 4.29 -6.62 2.54
CA GLU A 78 3.91 -5.22 2.76
C GLU A 78 2.52 -5.07 3.39
N ASN A 79 1.61 -6.02 3.13
CA ASN A 79 0.26 -6.01 3.72
C ASN A 79 0.28 -6.22 5.25
N PHE A 80 1.34 -6.82 5.78
CA PHE A 80 1.48 -7.07 7.22
C PHE A 80 2.17 -5.91 7.95
N LEU A 81 2.70 -4.93 7.21
CA LEU A 81 3.36 -3.77 7.80
C LEU A 81 2.35 -2.64 8.04
N PRO A 82 2.19 -2.17 9.29
CA PRO A 82 1.23 -1.11 9.61
C PRO A 82 1.68 0.30 9.15
N THR A 83 2.90 0.42 8.63
CA THR A 83 3.50 1.69 8.18
C THR A 83 3.24 1.93 6.70
N PRO A 84 2.70 3.11 6.31
CA PRO A 84 2.46 3.43 4.91
C PRO A 84 3.78 3.55 4.15
N CYS A 85 3.78 3.14 2.88
CA CYS A 85 4.94 3.18 2.01
C CYS A 85 4.61 3.75 0.63
N GLU A 86 5.62 4.27 -0.07
CA GLU A 86 5.49 4.84 -1.41
C GLU A 86 6.73 4.57 -2.26
N SER A 87 6.53 3.98 -3.44
CA SER A 87 7.62 3.52 -4.33
C SER A 87 7.90 4.43 -5.51
N GLY A 88 6.95 5.31 -5.87
CA GLY A 88 7.09 6.23 -7.00
C GLY A 88 7.16 7.67 -6.52
N ARG A 89 8.01 8.50 -7.15
CA ARG A 89 8.10 9.93 -6.84
C ARG A 89 7.25 10.82 -7.75
N LYS A 90 6.82 10.28 -8.89
CA LYS A 90 6.12 11.05 -9.92
C LYS A 90 4.69 10.55 -10.06
N PRO A 91 3.69 11.40 -9.73
CA PRO A 91 2.30 11.04 -9.95
C PRO A 91 1.99 10.96 -11.45
N CYS A 92 1.11 10.04 -11.83
CA CYS A 92 0.62 9.84 -13.19
C CYS A 92 -0.86 9.48 -13.22
N GLY A 93 -1.51 9.83 -14.33
CA GLY A 93 -2.94 9.62 -14.52
C GLY A 93 -3.84 10.52 -13.68
N GLY A 94 -5.16 10.42 -13.90
CA GLY A 94 -6.17 11.17 -13.15
C GLY A 94 -6.57 10.54 -11.81
N ASN A 95 -6.21 9.28 -11.58
CA ASN A 95 -6.68 8.47 -10.45
C ASN A 95 -5.68 8.40 -9.28
N GLY A 96 -4.65 9.26 -9.26
CA GLY A 96 -3.61 9.21 -8.22
C GLY A 96 -2.64 8.02 -8.35
N GLY A 97 -2.33 7.60 -9.57
CA GLY A 97 -1.31 6.58 -9.83
C GLY A 97 0.12 7.14 -9.70
N MET A 98 1.10 6.25 -9.64
CA MET A 98 2.52 6.58 -9.56
C MET A 98 3.30 5.91 -10.69
N CYS A 99 4.27 6.63 -11.27
CA CYS A 99 5.14 6.09 -12.31
C CYS A 99 6.01 4.98 -11.71
N ALA A 100 5.88 3.77 -12.26
CA ALA A 100 6.55 2.59 -11.73
C ALA A 100 7.75 2.16 -12.59
N ALA A 101 7.68 2.41 -13.90
CA ALA A 101 8.77 2.23 -14.85
C ALA A 101 8.54 3.15 -16.07
N SER A 102 9.46 3.14 -17.03
CA SER A 102 9.38 3.95 -18.26
C SER A 102 8.06 3.73 -19.01
N GLY A 103 7.14 4.69 -18.91
CA GLY A 103 5.83 4.66 -19.57
C GLY A 103 4.75 3.79 -18.90
N ILE A 104 4.99 3.30 -17.68
CA ILE A 104 4.03 2.48 -16.92
C ILE A 104 3.61 3.23 -15.66
N CYS A 105 2.30 3.38 -15.47
CA CYS A 105 1.69 3.92 -14.27
C CYS A 105 0.97 2.81 -13.51
N CYS A 106 1.26 2.71 -12.21
CA CYS A 106 0.65 1.75 -11.31
C CYS A 106 -0.11 2.49 -10.21
N ASN A 107 -1.28 1.98 -9.85
CA ASN A 107 -2.05 2.43 -8.71
C ASN A 107 -2.24 1.24 -7.76
N HIS A 108 -2.04 1.44 -6.45
CA HIS A 108 -2.23 0.42 -5.42
C HIS A 108 -3.62 -0.23 -5.46
N GLY A 109 -4.65 0.52 -5.90
CA GLY A 109 -6.03 0.04 -6.02
C GLY A 109 -6.41 -0.61 -7.35
N GLU A 110 -5.59 -0.49 -8.39
CA GLU A 110 -5.88 -1.07 -9.71
C GLU A 110 -5.07 -2.35 -9.91
N HIS A 111 -5.75 -3.48 -10.11
CA HIS A 111 -5.10 -4.76 -10.42
C HIS A 111 -4.43 -4.79 -11.80
N THR A 112 -4.67 -3.77 -12.62
CA THR A 112 -4.13 -3.63 -13.97
C THR A 112 -3.28 -2.36 -14.07
N PRO A 113 -1.96 -2.46 -14.32
CA PRO A 113 -1.15 -1.33 -14.79
C PRO A 113 -1.75 -0.65 -16.03
N THR A 114 -1.48 0.65 -16.19
CA THR A 114 -1.89 1.44 -17.37
C THR A 114 -0.66 2.04 -18.06
N LEU A 115 -0.67 2.05 -19.40
CA LEU A 115 0.38 2.70 -20.21
C LEU A 115 0.12 4.19 -20.32
N PHE A 116 1.19 4.96 -20.08
CA PHE A 116 1.20 6.41 -20.24
C PHE A 116 2.35 6.83 -21.15
N ARG A 117 2.07 7.72 -22.11
CA ARG A 117 3.10 8.51 -22.80
C ARG A 117 3.26 9.84 -22.06
N ASN A 118 4.43 10.44 -22.22
CA ASN A 118 4.94 11.72 -21.69
C ASN A 118 3.97 12.93 -21.61
N ASN A 119 2.72 12.83 -22.07
CA ASN A 119 1.65 13.81 -21.92
C ASN A 119 0.58 13.43 -20.88
N ASN A 120 0.85 12.51 -19.95
CA ASN A 120 -0.10 12.07 -18.91
C ASN A 120 -1.46 11.57 -19.45
N LYS A 121 -1.49 11.19 -20.74
CA LYS A 121 -2.69 10.65 -21.39
C LYS A 121 -2.63 9.13 -21.31
N ASN A 122 -3.65 8.51 -20.73
CA ASN A 122 -3.82 7.07 -20.71
C ASN A 122 -3.92 6.57 -22.16
N ILE A 123 -3.02 5.68 -22.57
CA ILE A 123 -3.02 5.09 -23.91
C ILE A 123 -3.70 3.71 -23.93
N GLY A 124 -3.94 3.11 -22.77
CA GLY A 124 -4.56 1.80 -22.62
C GLY A 124 -4.05 1.05 -21.38
N SER A 125 -4.72 -0.05 -21.05
CA SER A 125 -4.32 -0.95 -19.96
C SER A 125 -3.17 -1.85 -20.42
N VAL A 126 -2.13 -2.03 -19.61
CA VAL A 126 -1.14 -3.09 -19.81
C VAL A 126 -1.83 -4.41 -19.43
N GLY A 127 -2.52 -5.02 -20.40
CA GLY A 127 -2.91 -6.41 -20.29
C GLY A 127 -1.64 -7.26 -20.30
N ARG A 128 -1.52 -8.15 -19.30
CA ARG A 128 -0.51 -9.22 -19.14
C ARG A 128 0.50 -9.22 -20.29
N ILE A 129 1.59 -8.45 -20.15
CA ILE A 129 2.76 -8.65 -21.00
C ILE A 129 3.30 -10.00 -20.53
N GLU A 130 2.76 -11.09 -21.07
CA GLU A 130 3.58 -12.29 -21.20
C GLU A 130 4.86 -11.80 -21.84
N SER A 131 5.94 -12.02 -21.12
CA SER A 131 7.31 -11.98 -21.60
C SER A 131 7.37 -12.68 -22.95
N ARG A 132 7.06 -11.94 -24.02
CA ARG A 132 7.53 -12.24 -25.36
C ARG A 132 9.02 -11.97 -25.27
N ILE A 133 9.73 -12.97 -24.78
CA ILE A 133 11.10 -13.26 -25.18
C ILE A 133 11.03 -13.19 -26.70
N GLU A 134 11.44 -12.04 -27.24
CA GLU A 134 11.84 -11.92 -28.63
C GLU A 134 13.05 -12.84 -28.76
N ASN A 135 12.80 -14.14 -28.97
CA ASN A 135 13.71 -15.00 -29.70
C ASN A 135 13.71 -14.46 -31.13
N ARG A 136 14.46 -13.38 -31.31
CA ARG A 136 15.04 -13.03 -32.59
C ARG A 136 16.29 -13.89 -32.74
N GLU A 137 16.19 -14.76 -33.74
CA GLU A 137 17.25 -15.49 -34.44
C GLU A 137 17.78 -16.76 -33.76
#